data_AF-A0A1V8V619-F1
#
_entry.id   AF-A0A1V8V619-F1
#
_cell.length_a   1.000
_cell.length_b   1.000
_cell.length_c   1.000
_cell.angle_alpha   90.00
_cell.angle_beta   90.00
_cell.angle_gamma   90.00
#
_symmetry.space_group_name_H-M   'P 1'
#
loop_
_entity.id
_entity.type
_entity.pdbx_description
1 polymer ?
#
loop_
_entity_poly.entity_id
_entity_poly.type
_entity_poly.pdbx_seq_one_letter_code
_entity_poly.pdbx_strand_id
1 'polypeptide(L)'
;MVSRTALRTIASHNLFSTYYVDIAPYPITADRTFFAKVQGYLQHNLPNVTDAILADATLSATMSASFENGREHTWGPGTVPLRTQMIAQDFGYLAIRNETGHYVDHLSLGYHDILVDGAFFYDFLFSGNYTFAFDARLSDGRCLFGFEFTQWLDGGAG
;
A
#
# COMPACT_ATOMS: atom_id res chain seq x y z
N MET A 1 0.68 9.13 24.13
CA MET A 1 1.36 10.07 23.23
C MET A 1 0.97 9.64 21.82
N VAL A 2 0.21 10.47 21.09
CA VAL A 2 -0.38 10.07 19.80
C VAL A 2 0.70 10.19 18.72
N SER A 3 1.32 9.07 18.34
CA SER A 3 2.21 9.04 17.18
C SER A 3 1.34 9.15 15.93
N ARG A 4 1.22 10.38 15.42
CA ARG A 4 0.54 10.69 14.15
C ARG A 4 1.32 9.99 13.04
N THR A 5 0.68 9.04 12.36
CA THR A 5 1.07 8.63 11.02
C THR A 5 1.27 9.90 10.20
N ALA A 6 2.49 10.14 9.71
CA ALA A 6 2.70 11.12 8.65
C ALA A 6 2.23 10.47 7.34
N LEU A 7 0.91 10.23 7.23
CA LEU A 7 0.31 9.79 5.98
C LEU A 7 0.40 10.97 5.03
N ARG A 8 1.27 10.84 4.03
CA ARG A 8 1.48 11.89 3.05
C ARG A 8 1.11 11.36 1.67
N THR A 9 0.27 12.11 0.98
CA THR A 9 0.05 11.91 -0.45
C THR A 9 1.32 12.30 -1.18
N ILE A 10 1.90 11.37 -1.94
CA ILE A 10 3.17 11.58 -2.65
C ILE A 10 2.98 12.00 -4.12
N ALA A 11 1.74 11.98 -4.62
CA ALA A 11 1.39 12.39 -5.97
C ALA A 11 0.49 13.63 -6.00
N SER A 12 0.78 14.55 -6.92
CA SER A 12 0.07 15.83 -7.04
C SER A 12 -1.28 15.73 -7.74
N HIS A 13 -1.55 14.63 -8.46
CA HIS A 13 -2.79 14.38 -9.19
C HIS A 13 -3.15 12.89 -9.12
N ASN A 14 -4.06 12.53 -8.21
CA ASN A 14 -4.54 11.17 -8.03
C ASN A 14 -5.89 11.00 -8.71
N LEU A 15 -6.02 10.00 -9.59
CA LEU A 15 -7.31 9.66 -10.21
C LEU A 15 -8.24 8.97 -9.20
N PHE A 16 -7.69 8.16 -8.30
CA PHE A 16 -8.39 7.48 -7.22
C PHE A 16 -8.48 8.42 -6.01
N SER A 17 -9.66 9.01 -5.82
CA SER A 17 -9.93 9.94 -4.71
C SER A 17 -9.98 9.17 -3.39
N THR A 18 -8.84 9.08 -2.71
CA THR A 18 -8.70 8.38 -1.44
C THR A 18 -9.27 9.21 -0.31
N TYR A 19 -10.20 8.66 0.46
CA TYR A 19 -10.81 9.34 1.62
C TYR A 19 -10.60 8.60 2.95
N TYR A 20 -10.08 7.38 2.92
CA TYR A 20 -9.72 6.62 4.12
C TYR A 20 -8.51 5.73 3.88
N VAL A 21 -7.58 5.73 4.83
CA VAL A 21 -6.45 4.81 4.89
C VAL A 21 -6.26 4.40 6.35
N ASP A 22 -6.09 3.11 6.61
CA ASP A 22 -5.84 2.60 7.96
C ASP A 22 -4.94 1.37 7.93
N ILE A 23 -4.23 1.15 9.04
CA ILE A 23 -3.31 0.02 9.23
C ILE A 23 -3.55 -0.55 10.63
N ALA A 24 -3.75 -1.86 10.71
CA ALA A 24 -3.98 -2.56 11.97
C ALA A 24 -3.15 -3.85 12.07
N PRO A 25 -2.50 -4.13 13.22
CA PRO A 25 -2.37 -3.24 14.36
C PRO A 25 -1.49 -2.03 14.04
N TYR A 26 -1.67 -0.95 14.80
CA TYR A 26 -0.78 0.20 14.77
C TYR A 26 -0.16 0.43 16.16
N PRO A 27 1.19 0.43 16.29
CA PRO A 27 2.15 0.12 15.23
C PRO A 27 2.09 -1.36 14.81
N ILE A 28 2.60 -1.66 13.61
CA ILE A 28 2.78 -3.03 13.14
C ILE A 28 3.70 -3.75 14.13
N THR A 29 3.30 -4.94 14.56
CA THR A 29 4.07 -5.79 15.46
C THR A 29 4.70 -6.91 14.64
N ALA A 30 6.01 -7.13 14.82
CA ALA A 30 6.68 -8.29 14.22
C ALA A 30 6.03 -9.61 14.65
N ASP A 31 6.14 -10.63 13.80
CA ASP A 31 5.54 -11.96 13.94
C ASP A 31 4.01 -11.96 14.09
N ARG A 32 3.36 -10.86 13.69
CA ARG A 32 1.90 -10.74 13.60
C ARG A 32 1.50 -10.26 12.21
N THR A 33 0.36 -10.77 11.74
CA THR A 33 -0.27 -10.26 10.53
C THR A 33 -0.72 -8.82 10.78
N PHE A 34 -0.38 -7.94 9.84
CA PHE A 34 -0.98 -6.62 9.72
C PHE A 34 -1.91 -6.56 8.51
N PHE A 35 -2.83 -5.61 8.55
CA PHE A 35 -3.77 -5.31 7.49
C PHE A 35 -3.67 -3.83 7.18
N ALA A 36 -3.59 -3.47 5.91
CA ALA A 36 -3.77 -2.12 5.42
C ALA A 36 -5.05 -2.05 4.60
N LYS A 37 -5.83 -0.98 4.80
CA LYS A 37 -7.05 -0.71 4.05
C LYS A 37 -6.97 0.69 3.45
N VAL A 38 -7.26 0.79 2.16
CA VAL A 38 -7.43 2.04 1.43
C VAL A 38 -8.85 2.07 0.86
N GLN A 39 -9.58 3.16 1.07
CA GLN A 39 -10.88 3.37 0.43
C GLN A 39 -10.85 4.63 -0.41
N GLY A 40 -11.50 4.56 -1.56
CA GLY A 40 -11.61 5.70 -2.44
C GLY A 40 -12.59 5.48 -3.57
N TYR A 41 -12.57 6.43 -4.49
CA TYR A 41 -13.52 6.53 -5.59
C TYR A 41 -12.83 6.95 -6.89
N LEU A 42 -13.11 6.23 -7.98
CA LEU A 42 -12.78 6.64 -9.35
C LEU A 42 -13.99 7.31 -9.98
N GLN A 43 -13.82 8.55 -10.45
CA GLN A 43 -14.91 9.31 -11.03
C GLN A 43 -15.40 8.67 -12.34
N HIS A 44 -16.72 8.60 -12.51
CA HIS A 44 -17.35 8.00 -13.70
C HIS A 44 -17.05 8.74 -15.01
N ASN A 45 -16.63 10.01 -14.94
CA ASN A 45 -16.35 10.87 -16.09
C ASN A 45 -14.85 11.03 -16.38
N LEU A 46 -13.99 10.15 -15.84
CA LEU A 46 -12.55 10.18 -16.13
C LEU A 46 -12.32 9.93 -17.63
N PRO A 47 -11.76 10.90 -18.38
CA PRO A 47 -11.56 10.73 -19.81
C PRO A 47 -10.51 9.65 -20.07
N ASN A 48 -10.83 8.78 -21.03
CA ASN A 48 -9.93 7.71 -21.49
C ASN A 48 -9.47 6.78 -20.35
N VAL A 49 -10.31 6.55 -19.34
CA VAL A 49 -10.12 5.48 -18.36
C VAL A 49 -11.15 4.40 -18.66
N THR A 50 -10.67 3.23 -19.09
CA THR A 50 -11.48 2.06 -19.41
C THR A 50 -11.16 0.93 -18.44
N ASP A 51 -12.05 -0.06 -18.35
CA ASP A 51 -11.80 -1.24 -17.52
C ASP A 51 -10.52 -1.98 -17.94
N ALA A 52 -10.19 -2.01 -19.24
CA ALA A 52 -8.94 -2.61 -19.72
C ALA A 52 -7.70 -1.86 -19.20
N ILE A 53 -7.72 -0.52 -19.19
CA ILE A 53 -6.61 0.28 -18.66
C ILE A 53 -6.49 0.09 -17.13
N LEU A 54 -7.61 -0.08 -16.42
CA LEU A 54 -7.61 -0.36 -14.98
C LEU A 54 -7.13 -1.77 -14.66
N ALA A 55 -7.44 -2.75 -15.51
CA ALA A 55 -6.97 -4.13 -15.37
C ALA A 55 -5.44 -4.25 -15.53
N ASP A 56 -4.84 -3.38 -16.34
CA ASP A 56 -3.39 -3.31 -16.56
C ASP A 56 -2.66 -2.37 -15.59
N ALA A 57 -3.36 -1.84 -14.57
CA ALA A 57 -2.74 -0.98 -13.58
C ALA A 57 -1.67 -1.73 -12.76
N THR A 58 -0.70 -0.99 -12.25
CA THR A 58 0.40 -1.52 -11.43
C THR A 58 0.46 -0.83 -10.08
N LEU A 59 0.93 -1.56 -9.07
CA LEU A 59 1.30 -1.06 -7.75
C LEU A 59 2.79 -1.25 -7.54
N SER A 60 3.50 -0.16 -7.27
CA SER A 60 4.90 -0.17 -6.86
C SER A 60 5.01 0.15 -5.38
N ALA A 61 5.90 -0.55 -4.69
CA ALA A 61 6.19 -0.32 -3.28
C ALA A 61 7.69 -0.17 -3.05
N THR A 62 8.05 0.82 -2.22
CA THR A 62 9.40 1.04 -1.72
C THR A 62 9.34 1.06 -0.20
N MET A 63 10.35 0.49 0.45
CA MET A 63 10.51 0.55 1.90
C MET A 63 11.86 1.18 2.20
N SER A 64 11.92 2.13 3.13
CA SER A 64 13.18 2.65 3.66
C SER A 64 13.16 2.61 5.18
N ALA A 65 14.32 2.49 5.80
CA ALA A 65 14.44 2.47 7.24
C ALA A 65 15.63 3.29 7.73
N SER A 66 15.43 4.00 8.84
CA SER A 66 16.48 4.56 9.67
C SER A 66 16.53 3.75 10.97
N PHE A 67 17.55 2.92 11.11
CA PHE A 67 17.70 1.99 12.23
C PHE A 67 18.21 2.68 13.50
N GLU A 68 17.96 2.08 14.66
CA GLU A 68 18.39 2.60 15.96
C GLU A 68 19.91 2.79 16.05
N ASN A 69 20.68 1.94 15.38
CA ASN A 69 22.15 2.04 15.30
C ASN A 69 22.66 3.15 14.34
N GLY A 70 21.75 3.98 13.79
CA GLY A 70 22.06 5.09 12.90
C GLY A 70 22.32 4.71 11.44
N ARG A 71 22.25 3.42 11.08
CA ARG A 71 22.32 2.99 9.69
C ARG A 71 21.00 3.26 8.97
N GLU A 72 21.08 3.52 7.68
CA GLU A 72 19.92 3.64 6.81
C GLU A 72 19.93 2.56 5.73
N HIS A 73 18.75 2.18 5.26
CA HIS A 73 18.61 1.23 4.17
C HIS A 73 17.32 1.45 3.38
N THR A 74 17.34 1.13 2.08
CA THR A 74 16.18 1.22 1.19
C THR A 74 16.05 -0.06 0.39
N TRP A 75 14.87 -0.66 0.42
CA TRP A 75 14.46 -1.82 -0.38
C TRP A 75 13.49 -1.38 -1.50
N GLY A 76 13.65 -1.98 -2.68
CA GLY A 76 12.77 -1.79 -3.83
C GLY A 76 13.27 -0.79 -4.88
N PRO A 77 12.40 -0.36 -5.82
CA PRO A 77 10.97 -0.65 -5.85
C PRO A 77 10.68 -2.11 -6.26
N GLY A 78 9.69 -2.72 -5.61
CA GLY A 78 9.02 -3.91 -6.11
C GLY A 78 7.71 -3.51 -6.80
N THR A 79 7.47 -4.01 -8.01
CA THR A 79 6.26 -3.69 -8.79
C THR A 79 5.46 -4.95 -9.09
N VAL A 80 4.16 -4.89 -8.83
CA VAL A 80 3.20 -5.95 -9.11
C VAL A 80 1.99 -5.39 -9.86
N PRO A 81 1.21 -6.21 -10.60
CA PRO A 81 -0.09 -5.79 -11.10
C PRO A 81 -1.00 -5.34 -9.94
N LEU A 82 -1.82 -4.31 -10.14
CA LEU A 82 -2.84 -3.89 -9.18
C LEU A 82 -4.10 -4.72 -9.38
N ARG A 83 -4.05 -5.96 -8.92
CA ARG A 83 -5.17 -6.91 -8.96
C ARG A 83 -5.21 -7.78 -7.72
N THR A 84 -6.35 -8.41 -7.48
CA THR A 84 -6.52 -9.38 -6.40
C THR A 84 -5.58 -10.58 -6.60
N GLN A 85 -4.51 -10.65 -5.79
CA GLN A 85 -3.47 -11.67 -5.92
C GLN A 85 -2.58 -11.79 -4.69
N MET A 86 -1.85 -12.90 -4.62
CA MET A 86 -0.72 -13.04 -3.71
C MET A 86 0.45 -12.16 -4.19
N ILE A 87 0.99 -11.33 -3.30
CA ILE A 87 2.08 -10.37 -3.62
C ILE A 87 3.43 -10.77 -2.98
N ALA A 88 3.40 -11.63 -1.97
CA ALA A 88 4.58 -12.31 -1.42
C ALA A 88 4.19 -13.77 -1.14
N GLN A 89 5.03 -14.72 -1.55
CA GLN A 89 4.77 -16.15 -1.31
C GLN A 89 4.51 -16.34 0.20
N ASP A 90 3.30 -16.83 0.52
CA ASP A 90 2.79 -17.17 1.85
C ASP A 90 2.58 -16.03 2.86
N PHE A 91 2.98 -14.79 2.56
CA PHE A 91 3.02 -13.71 3.56
C PHE A 91 2.50 -12.35 3.09
N GLY A 92 1.73 -12.32 2.01
CA GLY A 92 0.98 -11.11 1.66
C GLY A 92 0.02 -11.29 0.49
N TYR A 93 -1.18 -10.77 0.69
CA TYR A 93 -2.27 -10.80 -0.28
C TYR A 93 -2.83 -9.39 -0.50
N LEU A 94 -3.02 -9.04 -1.76
CA LEU A 94 -3.76 -7.85 -2.17
C LEU A 94 -5.15 -8.29 -2.58
N ALA A 95 -6.19 -7.66 -2.03
CA ALA A 95 -7.57 -7.87 -2.42
C ALA A 95 -8.24 -6.54 -2.77
N ILE A 96 -9.13 -6.57 -3.75
CA ILE A 96 -9.95 -5.42 -4.15
C ILE A 96 -11.41 -5.77 -3.93
N ARG A 97 -12.18 -4.87 -3.31
CA ARG A 97 -13.63 -4.97 -3.19
C ARG A 97 -14.30 -3.82 -3.92
N ASN A 98 -15.43 -4.08 -4.56
CA ASN A 98 -16.27 -3.06 -5.17
C ASN A 98 -17.17 -2.37 -4.13
N GLU A 99 -18.06 -1.48 -4.60
CA GLU A 99 -18.98 -0.72 -3.75
C GLU A 99 -19.96 -1.58 -2.94
N THR A 100 -20.27 -2.79 -3.39
CA THR A 100 -21.12 -3.75 -2.67
C THR A 100 -20.33 -4.65 -1.72
N GLY A 101 -19.01 -4.45 -1.62
CA GLY A 101 -18.11 -5.25 -0.79
C GLY A 101 -17.73 -6.61 -1.40
N HIS A 102 -18.08 -6.88 -2.66
CA HIS A 102 -17.69 -8.11 -3.33
C HIS A 102 -16.24 -8.03 -3.80
N TYR A 103 -15.50 -9.13 -3.65
CA TYR A 103 -14.16 -9.24 -4.19
C TYR A 103 -14.19 -9.23 -5.72
N VAL A 104 -13.30 -8.43 -6.30
CA VAL A 104 -13.15 -8.26 -7.76
C VAL A 104 -11.67 -8.34 -8.14
N ASP A 105 -11.37 -8.68 -9.39
CA ASP A 105 -9.98 -8.85 -9.83
C ASP A 105 -9.23 -7.52 -9.92
N HIS A 106 -9.84 -6.49 -10.51
CA HIS A 106 -9.25 -5.16 -10.72
C HIS A 106 -10.23 -4.04 -10.31
N LEU A 107 -9.72 -2.81 -10.27
CA LEU A 107 -10.56 -1.62 -10.07
C LEU A 107 -11.50 -1.40 -11.27
N SER A 108 -12.63 -0.76 -11.02
CA SER A 108 -13.53 -0.19 -12.01
C SER A 108 -13.82 1.27 -11.67
N LEU A 109 -14.59 1.97 -12.50
CA LEU A 109 -15.15 3.25 -12.08
C LEU A 109 -16.09 3.03 -10.87
N GLY A 110 -16.16 3.99 -9.95
CA GLY A 110 -16.94 3.85 -8.72
C GLY A 110 -16.11 3.69 -7.45
N TYR A 111 -16.76 3.21 -6.39
CA TYR A 111 -16.16 3.04 -5.06
C TYR A 111 -15.45 1.70 -4.93
N HIS A 112 -14.27 1.72 -4.30
CA HIS A 112 -13.51 0.51 -4.01
C HIS A 112 -12.81 0.56 -2.67
N ASP A 113 -12.64 -0.63 -2.10
CA ASP A 113 -11.68 -0.90 -1.04
C ASP A 113 -10.49 -1.69 -1.62
N ILE A 114 -9.28 -1.28 -1.28
CA ILE A 114 -8.05 -2.03 -1.53
C ILE A 114 -7.54 -2.49 -0.17
N LEU A 115 -7.35 -3.79 -0.02
CA LEU A 115 -6.91 -4.46 1.20
C LEU A 115 -5.56 -5.11 0.95
N VAL A 116 -4.64 -4.96 1.88
CA VAL A 116 -3.36 -5.66 1.87
C VAL A 116 -3.19 -6.33 3.22
N ASP A 117 -2.83 -7.61 3.24
CA ASP A 117 -2.30 -8.25 4.43
C ASP A 117 -0.81 -8.55 4.27
N GLY A 118 -0.13 -8.74 5.39
CA GLY A 118 1.23 -9.25 5.40
C GLY A 118 1.80 -9.42 6.79
N ALA A 119 3.05 -9.83 6.87
CA ALA A 119 3.77 -9.98 8.13
C ALA A 119 5.25 -9.60 7.96
N PHE A 120 5.85 -9.05 9.01
CA PHE A 120 7.30 -8.94 9.13
C PHE A 120 7.79 -9.88 10.20
N PHE A 121 8.90 -10.56 9.94
CA PHE A 121 9.48 -11.53 10.87
C PHE A 121 10.52 -10.86 11.75
N TYR A 122 10.39 -11.06 13.06
CA TYR A 122 11.22 -10.38 14.07
C TYR A 122 12.73 -10.60 13.83
N ASP A 123 13.13 -11.83 13.53
CA ASP A 123 14.54 -12.22 13.32
C ASP A 123 15.19 -11.57 12.09
N PHE A 124 14.39 -11.06 11.15
CA PHE A 124 14.87 -10.39 9.93
C PHE A 124 14.72 -8.87 9.97
N LEU A 125 14.22 -8.31 11.08
CA LEU A 125 14.04 -6.88 11.27
C LEU A 125 15.12 -6.31 12.19
N PHE A 126 15.59 -5.10 11.87
CA PHE A 126 16.33 -4.24 12.79
C PHE A 126 15.38 -3.20 13.36
N SER A 127 15.45 -2.92 14.66
CA SER A 127 14.62 -1.87 15.26
C SER A 127 14.89 -0.50 14.62
N GLY A 128 13.83 0.22 14.24
CA GLY A 128 13.97 1.50 13.56
C GLY A 128 12.66 2.10 13.04
N ASN A 129 12.77 3.29 12.44
CA ASN A 129 11.66 3.93 11.73
C ASN A 129 11.62 3.45 10.28
N TYR A 130 10.58 2.72 9.92
CA TYR A 130 10.33 2.25 8.57
C TYR A 130 9.33 3.15 7.86
N THR A 131 9.70 3.63 6.67
CA THR A 131 8.83 4.35 5.75
C THR A 131 8.44 3.45 4.60
N PHE A 132 7.15 3.31 4.36
CA PHE A 132 6.57 2.55 3.27
C PHE A 132 5.92 3.52 2.31
N ALA A 133 6.32 3.47 1.04
CA ALA A 133 5.78 4.31 -0.03
C ALA A 133 5.14 3.42 -1.09
N PHE A 134 3.88 3.72 -1.43
CA PHE A 134 3.08 3.02 -2.42
C PHE A 134 2.73 3.98 -3.55
N ASP A 135 2.91 3.54 -4.79
CA ASP A 135 2.59 4.29 -6.01
C ASP A 135 1.84 3.39 -6.98
N ALA A 136 0.55 3.67 -7.16
CA ALA A 136 -0.32 2.97 -8.10
C ALA A 136 -0.47 3.79 -9.39
N ARG A 137 -0.31 3.15 -10.54
CA ARG A 137 -0.39 3.79 -11.86
C ARG A 137 -1.20 3.00 -12.85
N LEU A 138 -1.87 3.71 -13.74
CA LEU A 138 -2.41 3.15 -14.98
C LEU A 138 -1.27 2.75 -15.92
N SER A 139 -1.56 1.88 -16.89
CA SER A 139 -0.59 1.45 -17.90
C SER A 139 -0.05 2.58 -18.79
N ASP A 140 -0.78 3.71 -18.88
CA ASP A 140 -0.33 4.93 -19.55
C ASP A 140 0.49 5.89 -18.67
N GLY A 141 0.81 5.47 -17.44
CA GLY A 141 1.68 6.19 -16.51
C GLY A 141 0.97 7.21 -15.62
N ARG A 142 -0.33 7.48 -15.82
CA ARG A 142 -1.11 8.34 -14.91
C ARG A 142 -1.18 7.75 -13.51
N CYS A 143 -1.08 8.58 -12.48
CA CYS A 143 -1.16 8.14 -11.09
C CYS A 143 -2.60 7.85 -10.69
N LEU A 144 -2.87 6.62 -10.23
CA LEU A 144 -4.12 6.27 -9.57
C LEU A 144 -4.13 6.88 -8.17
N PHE A 145 -3.19 6.47 -7.34
CA PHE A 145 -2.97 7.02 -6.01
C PHE A 145 -1.52 6.78 -5.59
N GLY A 146 -1.05 7.57 -4.64
CA GLY A 146 0.20 7.30 -3.97
C GLY A 146 0.17 7.82 -2.54
N PHE A 147 0.65 7.01 -1.60
CA PHE A 147 0.75 7.37 -0.20
C PHE A 147 2.04 6.82 0.40
N GLU A 148 2.56 7.53 1.39
CA GLU A 148 3.63 7.04 2.25
C GLU A 148 3.21 7.12 3.70
N PHE A 149 3.71 6.19 4.52
CA PHE A 149 3.61 6.27 5.97
C PHE A 149 4.90 5.81 6.63
N THR A 150 5.20 6.38 7.78
CA THR A 150 6.34 6.01 8.61
C THR A 150 5.87 5.51 9.96
N GLN A 151 6.45 4.42 10.45
CA GLN A 151 6.25 3.94 11.81
C GLN A 151 7.49 3.22 12.35
N TRP A 152 7.60 3.17 13.66
CA TRP A 152 8.61 2.36 14.34
C TRP A 152 8.23 0.88 14.25
N LEU A 153 9.20 0.02 13.90
CA LEU A 153 9.09 -1.44 14.02
C LEU A 153 10.16 -1.94 14.98
N ASP A 154 9.78 -2.85 15.87
CA ASP A 154 10.71 -3.58 16.73
C ASP A 154 11.25 -4.82 15.99
N GLY A 155 12.57 -5.02 16.06
CA GLY A 155 13.27 -6.14 15.43
C GLY A 155 14.26 -6.82 16.36
N GLY A 156 14.64 -8.05 16.00
CA GLY A 156 15.58 -8.89 16.75
C GLY A 156 16.99 -8.90 16.19
N ALA A 157 17.17 -8.47 14.94
CA ALA A 157 18.49 -8.30 14.36
C ALA A 157 19.09 -7.00 14.92
N GLY A 158 20.19 -7.13 15.67
CA GLY A 158 20.97 -6.03 16.26
C GLY A 158 22.44 -6.16 15.88
#